data_AF-A0A1I2EN01-F1
#
_entry.id   AF-A0A1I2EN01-F1
#
_cell.length_a   1.000
_cell.length_b   1.000
_cell.length_c   1.000
_cell.angle_alpha   90.00
_cell.angle_beta   90.00
_cell.angle_gamma   90.00
#
_symmetry.space_group_name_H-M   'P 1'
#
loop_
_entity.id
_entity.type
_entity.pdbx_description
1 polymer ?
#
loop_
_entity_poly.entity_id
_entity_poly.type
_entity_poly.pdbx_seq_one_letter_code
_entity_poly.pdbx_strand_id
1 'polypeptide(L)'
;MAKPLFVKCRRFFPDIPEHIFRNLLLVCSAVTLARSTNLNVLKDYLPQLLANEQTKADSHYKRLIRFFRVSKPNRLVICIL
;
A
#
# COMPACT_ATOMS: atom_id res chain seq x y z
N MET A 1 15.29 6.40 -2.95
CA MET A 1 15.51 6.76 -1.53
C MET A 1 14.46 6.06 -0.66
N ALA A 2 14.83 5.34 0.40
CA ALA A 2 13.85 4.67 1.26
C ALA A 2 13.10 5.73 2.10
N LYS A 3 11.76 5.66 2.15
CA LYS A 3 10.93 6.61 2.91
C LYS A 3 11.31 6.53 4.40
N PRO A 4 11.43 7.65 5.15
CA PRO A 4 11.86 7.64 6.55
C PRO A 4 11.05 6.71 7.47
N LEU A 5 9.74 6.61 7.19
CA LEU A 5 8.83 5.74 7.93
C LEU A 5 9.16 4.24 7.74
N PHE A 6 9.57 3.84 6.53
CA PHE A 6 9.97 2.46 6.26
C PHE A 6 11.15 2.06 7.15
N VAL A 7 12.19 2.88 7.20
CA VAL A 7 13.40 2.60 8.01
C VAL A 7 13.07 2.55 9.50
N LYS A 8 12.28 3.50 10.00
CA LYS A 8 11.88 3.55 11.41
C LYS A 8 11.04 2.35 11.84
N CYS A 9 10.14 1.90 10.97
CA CYS A 9 9.19 0.85 11.32
C CYS A 9 9.69 -0.55 10.97
N ARG A 10 10.66 -0.70 10.06
CA ARG A 10 11.17 -2.00 9.59
C ARG A 10 11.63 -2.91 10.74
N ARG A 11 12.27 -2.35 11.76
CA ARG A 11 12.76 -3.07 12.94
C ARG A 11 11.66 -3.79 13.75
N PHE A 12 10.41 -3.31 13.68
CA PHE A 12 9.29 -3.91 14.40
C PHE A 12 8.65 -5.08 13.63
N PHE A 13 9.02 -5.27 12.37
CA PHE A 13 8.42 -6.25 11.49
C PHE A 13 9.48 -7.06 10.73
N PRO A 14 10.44 -7.71 11.40
CA PRO A 14 11.58 -8.36 10.75
C PRO A 14 11.15 -9.47 9.77
N ASP A 15 10.12 -10.24 10.13
CA ASP A 15 9.65 -11.43 9.40
C ASP A 15 8.85 -11.11 8.14
N ILE A 16 8.54 -9.83 7.91
CA ILE A 16 7.73 -9.41 6.76
C ILE A 16 8.64 -9.16 5.58
N PRO A 17 8.36 -9.71 4.39
CA PRO A 17 9.09 -9.34 3.18
C PRO A 17 9.00 -7.83 2.91
N GLU A 18 10.12 -7.22 2.55
CA GLU A 18 10.22 -5.77 2.32
C GLU A 18 9.18 -5.25 1.32
N HIS A 19 8.93 -5.97 0.23
CA HIS A 19 7.95 -5.58 -0.78
C HIS A 19 6.51 -5.54 -0.22
N ILE A 20 6.17 -6.44 0.71
CA ILE A 20 4.87 -6.44 1.40
C ILE A 20 4.79 -5.22 2.32
N PHE A 21 5.86 -4.95 3.09
CA PHE A 21 5.89 -3.81 4.01
C PHE A 21 5.83 -2.46 3.28
N ARG A 22 6.47 -2.34 2.11
CA ARG A 22 6.36 -1.15 1.25
C ARG A 22 4.96 -0.95 0.70
N ASN A 23 4.30 -2.03 0.27
CA ASN A 23 2.92 -1.97 -0.21
C ASN A 23 1.95 -1.62 0.92
N LEU A 24 2.18 -2.16 2.11
CA LEU A 24 1.44 -1.80 3.32
C LEU A 24 1.50 -0.29 3.59
N LEU A 25 2.71 0.28 3.68
CA LEU A 25 2.86 1.72 3.93
C LEU A 25 2.26 2.59 2.82
N LEU A 26 2.32 2.12 1.56
CA LEU A 26 1.66 2.77 0.43
C LEU A 26 0.14 2.80 0.61
N VAL A 27 -0.46 1.66 0.96
CA VAL A 27 -1.91 1.54 1.19
C VAL A 27 -2.34 2.42 2.37
N CYS A 28 -1.63 2.38 3.50
CA CYS A 28 -1.93 3.25 4.64
C CYS A 28 -1.86 4.73 4.22
N SER A 29 -0.82 5.12 3.48
CA SER A 29 -0.69 6.50 2.98
C SER A 29 -1.85 6.88 2.06
N ALA A 30 -2.30 5.97 1.19
CA ALA A 30 -3.44 6.18 0.31
C ALA A 30 -4.74 6.33 1.09
N VAL A 31 -4.97 5.49 2.11
CA VAL A 31 -6.15 5.58 3.00
C VAL A 31 -6.17 6.90 3.75
N THR A 32 -5.04 7.33 4.32
CA THR A 32 -4.93 8.61 5.02
C THR A 32 -5.20 9.79 4.08
N LEU A 33 -4.66 9.74 2.85
CA LEU A 33 -4.81 10.81 1.87
C LEU A 33 -6.23 10.89 1.29
N ALA A 34 -6.81 9.75 0.92
CA ALA A 34 -8.16 9.66 0.36
C ALA A 34 -9.27 9.76 1.41
N ARG A 35 -8.93 9.59 2.70
CA ARG A 35 -9.87 9.43 3.82
C ARG A 35 -10.93 8.37 3.53
N SER A 36 -10.53 7.28 2.88
CA SER A 36 -11.42 6.21 2.45
C SER A 36 -10.69 4.89 2.40
N THR A 37 -11.41 3.80 2.64
CA THR A 37 -10.95 2.42 2.41
C THR A 37 -11.48 1.84 1.10
N ASN A 38 -12.29 2.59 0.35
CA ASN A 38 -12.80 2.15 -0.95
C ASN A 38 -11.66 2.10 -1.98
N LEU A 39 -11.30 0.89 -2.43
CA LEU A 39 -10.22 0.68 -3.40
C LEU A 39 -10.43 1.45 -4.72
N ASN A 40 -11.68 1.65 -5.14
CA ASN A 40 -12.00 2.38 -6.36
C ASN A 40 -11.69 3.87 -6.23
N VAL A 41 -11.79 4.43 -5.02
CA VAL A 41 -11.38 5.80 -4.69
C VAL A 41 -9.87 5.87 -4.52
N LEU A 42 -9.28 4.90 -3.81
CA LEU A 42 -7.85 4.89 -3.51
C LEU A 42 -6.95 4.89 -4.75
N LYS A 43 -7.37 4.21 -5.84
CA LYS A 43 -6.59 4.11 -7.08
C LYS A 43 -6.19 5.47 -7.66
N ASP A 44 -7.01 6.50 -7.44
CA ASP A 44 -6.82 7.83 -8.00
C ASP A 44 -5.75 8.64 -7.24
N TYR A 45 -5.39 8.22 -6.02
CA TYR A 45 -4.37 8.84 -5.18
C TYR A 45 -2.99 8.15 -5.27
N LEU A 46 -2.94 6.94 -5.84
CA LEU A 46 -1.69 6.19 -6.01
C LEU A 46 -0.64 6.87 -6.91
N PRO A 47 -1.00 7.56 -8.01
CA PRO A 47 -0.01 8.23 -8.87
C PRO A 47 0.87 9.22 -8.11
N GLN A 48 0.25 10.06 -7.26
CA GLN A 48 0.93 11.03 -6.41
C GLN A 48 1.89 10.35 -5.41
N LEU A 49 1.47 9.25 -4.80
CA LEU A 49 2.27 8.53 -3.79
C LEU A 49 3.44 7.73 -4.37
N LEU A 50 3.34 7.38 -5.65
CA LEU A 50 4.32 6.62 -6.41
C LEU A 50 5.23 7.50 -7.28
N ALA A 51 4.97 8.80 -7.33
CA ALA A 51 5.63 9.74 -8.25
C ALA A 51 5.61 9.21 -9.70
N ASN A 52 4.48 8.59 -10.09
CA ASN A 52 4.34 7.91 -11.37
C ASN A 52 2.98 8.25 -11.99
N GLU A 53 2.86 9.51 -12.43
CA GLU A 53 1.64 10.09 -13.01
C GLU A 53 1.25 9.50 -14.38
N GLN A 54 2.21 8.86 -15.07
CA GLN A 54 1.97 8.26 -16.39
C GLN A 54 1.30 6.88 -16.31
N THR A 55 1.24 6.26 -15.12
CA THR A 55 0.64 4.93 -14.97
C THR A 55 -0.89 5.02 -14.96
N LYS A 56 -1.54 4.21 -15.82
CA LYS A 56 -3.01 4.14 -15.89
C LYS A 56 -3.62 3.76 -14.54
N ALA A 57 -4.73 4.40 -14.17
CA ALA A 57 -5.47 4.12 -12.93
C ALA A 57 -5.85 2.64 -12.75
N ASP A 58 -6.13 1.92 -13.85
CA ASP A 58 -6.41 0.47 -13.83
C ASP A 58 -5.22 -0.37 -13.30
N SER A 59 -3.98 0.02 -13.61
CA SER A 59 -2.79 -0.63 -13.07
C SER A 59 -2.65 -0.41 -11.57
N HIS A 60 -3.03 0.77 -11.07
CA HIS A 60 -3.06 1.08 -9.64
C HIS A 60 -4.16 0.28 -8.92
N TYR A 61 -5.33 0.17 -9.53
CA TYR A 61 -6.42 -0.64 -9.00
C TYR A 61 -6.05 -2.13 -8.91
N LYS A 62 -5.43 -2.69 -9.96
CA LYS A 62 -4.89 -4.06 -9.94
C LYS A 62 -3.84 -4.26 -8.86
N ARG A 63 -2.98 -3.27 -8.60
CA ARG A 63 -1.98 -3.31 -7.52
C ARG A 63 -2.65 -3.39 -6.14
N LEU A 64 -3.66 -2.57 -5.89
CA LEU A 64 -4.43 -2.59 -4.65
C LEU A 64 -5.12 -3.94 -4.47
N ILE A 65 -5.81 -4.42 -5.50
CA ILE A 65 -6.47 -5.73 -5.46
C ILE A 65 -5.46 -6.81 -5.12
N ARG A 66 -4.29 -6.88 -5.78
CA ARG A 66 -3.26 -7.90 -5.49
C ARG A 66 -2.78 -7.86 -4.04
N PHE A 67 -2.73 -6.69 -3.41
CA PHE A 67 -2.35 -6.56 -2.00
C PHE A 67 -3.42 -7.14 -1.05
N PHE A 68 -4.70 -6.96 -1.37
CA PHE A 68 -5.81 -7.46 -0.54
C PHE A 68 -6.28 -8.88 -0.89
N ARG A 69 -6.03 -9.36 -2.12
CA ARG A 69 -6.37 -10.71 -2.61
C ARG A 69 -5.31 -11.77 -2.31
N VAL A 70 -4.39 -11.54 -1.38
CA VAL A 70 -3.36 -12.54 -1.04
C VAL A 70 -4.05 -13.78 -0.48
N SER A 71 -3.78 -14.95 -1.06
CA SER A 71 -4.40 -16.24 -0.72
C SER A 71 -4.21 -16.67 0.74
N LYS A 72 -3.23 -16.07 1.42
CA LYS A 72 -3.02 -16.11 2.87
C LYS A 72 -2.73 -14.69 3.35
N PRO A 73 -3.75 -13.89 3.71
CA PRO A 73 -3.51 -12.55 4.22
C PRO A 73 -2.76 -12.68 5.56
N ASN A 74 -1.54 -12.15 5.63
CA ASN A 74 -0.85 -12.05 6.92
C ASN A 74 -1.66 -11.14 7.86
N ARG A 75 -1.56 -11.34 9.18
CA ARG A 75 -2.33 -10.60 10.20
C ARG A 75 -2.40 -9.09 9.96
N LEU A 76 -1.34 -8.50 9.42
CA LEU A 76 -1.30 -7.06 9.13
C LEU A 76 -2.23 -6.59 8.01
N VAL A 77 -2.49 -7.41 6.99
CA VAL A 77 -3.47 -7.07 5.95
C VAL A 77 -4.88 -7.04 6.54
N ILE A 78 -5.16 -7.94 7.50
CA ILE A 78 -6.43 -8.00 8.23
C ILE A 78 -6.62 -6.75 9.10
N CYS A 79 -5.58 -6.25 9.76
CA CYS A 79 -5.69 -5.08 10.66
C CYS A 79 -6.02 -3.75 9.96
N ILE A 80 -6.08 -3.72 8.62
CA ILE A 80 -6.30 -2.50 7.82
C ILE A 80 -7.68 -2.53 7.14
N LEU A 81 -8.29 -3.71 7.05
CA LEU A 81 -9.68 -3.89 6.65
C LEU A 81 -10.59 -3.55 7.82
#